data_AF-A0A4Q5WUR3-F1
#
_entry.id   AF-A0A4Q5WUR3-F1
#
_cell.length_a   1.000
_cell.length_b   1.000
_cell.length_c   1.000
_cell.angle_alpha   90.00
_cell.angle_beta   90.00
_cell.angle_gamma   90.00
#
_symmetry.space_group_name_H-M   'P 1'
#
loop_
_entity.id
_entity.type
_entity.pdbx_description
1 polymer ?
#
loop_
_entity_poly.entity_id
_entity_poly.type
_entity_poly.pdbx_seq_one_letter_code
_entity_poly.pdbx_strand_id
1 'polypeptide(L)'
;MASLERDIVFNALTRPQMFAGVSYSFFVLNLVVTTEMFLITKSFWAIVTALVLHVIGYLMCLREPRWLDLWIQKVSRCPRVKNYNHWHCNSYSPSTYDT
;
A
#
# COMPACT_ATOMS: atom_id res chain seq x y z
N MET A 1 33.32 10.14 -12.44
CA MET A 1 32.36 9.55 -11.47
C MET A 1 32.21 8.09 -11.83
N ALA A 2 32.47 7.17 -10.90
CA ALA A 2 32.28 5.74 -11.15
C ALA A 2 30.78 5.42 -11.25
N SER A 3 30.39 4.58 -12.22
CA SER A 3 29.02 4.11 -12.34
C SER A 3 28.72 3.14 -11.19
N LEU A 4 27.64 3.40 -10.44
CA LEU A 4 27.14 2.45 -9.44
C LEU A 4 26.55 1.23 -10.16
N GLU A 5 27.23 0.09 -10.06
CA GLU A 5 26.73 -1.19 -10.55
C GLU A 5 25.55 -1.63 -9.67
N ARG A 6 24.36 -1.74 -10.27
CA ARG A 6 23.15 -2.22 -9.58
C ARG A 6 22.90 -3.66 -9.97
N ASP A 7 23.15 -4.57 -9.04
CA ASP A 7 22.80 -5.98 -9.21
C ASP A 7 21.28 -6.17 -9.04
N ILE A 8 20.66 -6.76 -10.05
CA ILE A 8 19.23 -7.03 -10.10
C ILE A 8 18.79 -8.03 -9.01
N VAL A 9 19.68 -8.93 -8.58
CA VAL A 9 19.36 -9.97 -7.60
C VAL A 9 19.14 -9.37 -6.22
N PHE A 10 20.03 -8.48 -5.77
CA PHE A 10 19.88 -7.78 -4.49
C PHE A 10 18.63 -6.89 -4.46
N ASN A 11 18.27 -6.28 -5.59
CA ASN A 11 17.04 -5.49 -5.70
C ASN A 11 15.80 -6.38 -5.59
N ALA A 12 15.78 -7.53 -6.28
CA ALA A 12 14.66 -8.47 -6.23
C ALA A 12 14.42 -9.01 -4.81
N LEU A 13 15.49 -9.36 -4.08
CA LEU A 13 15.41 -9.85 -2.69
C LEU A 13 14.86 -8.82 -1.70
N THR A 14 14.99 -7.53 -2.03
CA THR A 14 14.48 -6.45 -1.17
C THR A 14 13.12 -5.93 -1.62
N ARG A 15 12.58 -6.34 -2.78
CA ARG A 15 11.23 -5.94 -3.19
C ARG A 15 10.15 -6.77 -2.46
N PRO A 16 8.97 -6.19 -2.23
CA PRO A 16 7.84 -6.97 -1.75
C PRO A 16 7.41 -7.99 -2.81
N GLN A 17 6.84 -9.10 -2.38
CA GLN A 17 6.20 -10.05 -3.28
C GLN A 17 5.07 -9.39 -4.11
N MET A 18 5.05 -9.67 -5.41
CA MET A 18 4.08 -9.12 -6.36
C MET A 18 3.39 -10.23 -7.16
N PHE A 19 2.13 -9.99 -7.53
CA PHE A 19 1.32 -10.88 -8.36
C PHE A 19 0.57 -10.05 -9.41
N ALA A 20 0.66 -10.46 -10.69
CA ALA A 20 0.02 -9.76 -11.82
C ALA A 20 0.27 -8.23 -11.84
N GLY A 21 1.48 -7.79 -11.47
CA GLY A 21 1.88 -6.37 -11.47
C GLY A 21 1.44 -5.56 -10.25
N VAL A 22 0.79 -6.18 -9.26
CA VAL A 22 0.33 -5.51 -8.03
C VAL A 22 0.94 -6.20 -6.80
N SER A 23 1.04 -5.51 -5.66
CA SER A 23 1.55 -6.11 -4.43
C SER A 23 0.63 -7.24 -3.94
N TYR A 24 1.23 -8.27 -3.32
CA TYR A 24 0.47 -9.41 -2.80
C TYR A 24 -0.64 -8.98 -1.82
N SER A 25 -0.35 -8.06 -0.89
CA SER A 25 -1.34 -7.54 0.07
C SER A 25 -2.56 -6.93 -0.63
N PHE A 26 -2.34 -6.16 -1.71
CA PHE A 26 -3.45 -5.56 -2.46
C PHE A 26 -4.21 -6.59 -3.29
N PHE A 27 -3.52 -7.57 -3.89
CA PHE A 27 -4.18 -8.65 -4.62
C PHE A 27 -5.14 -9.42 -3.71
N VAL A 28 -4.72 -9.73 -2.47
CA VAL A 28 -5.59 -10.36 -1.48
C VAL A 28 -6.77 -9.45 -1.11
N LEU A 29 -6.53 -8.15 -0.89
CA LEU A 29 -7.61 -7.19 -0.62
C LEU A 29 -8.63 -7.13 -1.77
N ASN A 30 -8.16 -7.10 -3.01
CA ASN A 30 -9.01 -7.13 -4.21
C ASN A 30 -9.89 -8.38 -4.22
N LEU A 31 -9.32 -9.55 -3.94
CA LEU A 31 -10.06 -10.81 -3.88
C LEU A 31 -11.12 -10.81 -2.77
N VAL A 32 -10.78 -10.31 -1.58
CA VAL A 32 -11.74 -10.19 -0.46
C VAL A 32 -12.90 -9.27 -0.83
N VAL A 33 -12.61 -8.04 -1.26
CA VAL A 33 -13.65 -7.04 -1.60
C VAL A 33 -14.56 -7.53 -2.73
N THR A 34 -14.00 -8.19 -3.73
CA THR A 34 -14.78 -8.69 -4.88
C THR A 34 -15.62 -9.90 -4.52
N THR A 35 -15.12 -10.77 -3.65
CA THR A 35 -15.89 -11.89 -3.09
C THR A 35 -17.05 -11.37 -2.25
N GLU A 36 -16.82 -10.41 -1.35
CA GLU A 36 -17.87 -9.78 -0.55
C GLU A 36 -18.93 -9.11 -1.44
N MET A 37 -18.50 -8.36 -2.45
CA MET A 37 -19.40 -7.71 -3.41
C MET A 37 -20.24 -8.72 -4.18
N PHE A 38 -19.65 -9.85 -4.58
CA PHE A 38 -20.37 -10.96 -5.21
C PHE A 38 -21.41 -11.56 -4.27
N LEU A 39 -21.08 -11.79 -3.00
CA LEU A 39 -22.00 -12.38 -2.02
C LEU A 39 -23.21 -11.47 -1.75
N ILE A 40 -23.00 -10.15 -1.70
CA ILE A 40 -24.06 -9.17 -1.48
C ILE A 40 -24.96 -9.06 -2.72
N THR A 41 -24.37 -8.82 -3.89
CA THR A 41 -25.12 -8.55 -5.13
C THR A 41 -25.63 -9.81 -5.82
N LYS A 42 -25.04 -10.98 -5.54
CA LYS A 42 -25.25 -12.27 -6.22
C LYS A 42 -25.13 -12.16 -7.74
N SER A 43 -24.26 -11.27 -8.21
CA SER A 43 -24.12 -10.95 -9.63
C SER A 43 -22.66 -10.91 -10.08
N PHE A 44 -22.41 -11.29 -11.33
CA PHE A 44 -21.08 -11.26 -11.95
C PHE A 44 -20.52 -9.86 -12.18
N TRP A 45 -21.28 -8.79 -11.86
CA TRP A 45 -20.75 -7.43 -11.77
C TRP A 45 -19.54 -7.33 -10.82
N ALA A 46 -19.39 -8.25 -9.88
CA ALA A 46 -18.20 -8.38 -9.04
C ALA A 46 -16.88 -8.53 -9.84
N ILE A 47 -16.92 -9.12 -11.05
CA ILE A 47 -15.74 -9.24 -11.92
C ILE A 47 -15.32 -7.87 -12.45
N VAL A 48 -16.27 -7.03 -12.83
CA VAL A 48 -15.99 -5.65 -13.27
C VAL A 48 -15.38 -4.86 -12.12
N THR A 49 -15.93 -5.00 -10.91
CA THR A 49 -15.36 -4.42 -9.69
C THR A 49 -13.92 -4.89 -9.47
N ALA A 50 -13.63 -6.18 -9.66
CA ALA A 50 -12.30 -6.75 -9.52
C ALA A 50 -11.30 -6.09 -10.46
N LEU A 51 -11.66 -5.99 -11.75
CA LEU A 51 -10.84 -5.35 -12.78
C LEU A 51 -10.56 -3.88 -12.45
N VAL A 52 -11.61 -3.11 -12.09
CA VAL A 52 -11.46 -1.68 -11.76
C VAL A 52 -10.52 -1.50 -10.57
N LEU A 53 -10.74 -2.25 -9.49
CA LEU A 53 -9.87 -2.20 -8.32
C LEU A 53 -8.44 -2.63 -8.65
N HIS A 54 -8.24 -3.67 -9.48
CA HIS A 54 -6.92 -4.17 -9.84
C HIS A 54 -6.13 -3.14 -10.67
N VAL A 55 -6.80 -2.47 -11.61
CA VAL A 55 -6.18 -1.38 -12.40
C VAL A 55 -5.75 -0.23 -11.49
N ILE A 56 -6.57 0.17 -10.51
CA ILE A 56 -6.18 1.19 -9.54
C ILE A 56 -4.95 0.75 -8.74
N GLY A 57 -4.94 -0.49 -8.24
CA GLY A 57 -3.80 -1.05 -7.52
C GLY A 57 -2.53 -1.08 -8.36
N TYR A 58 -2.65 -1.45 -9.63
CA TYR A 58 -1.55 -1.45 -10.59
C TYR A 58 -0.97 -0.04 -10.76
N LEU A 59 -1.82 0.97 -10.99
CA LEU A 59 -1.38 2.36 -11.12
C LEU A 59 -0.69 2.89 -9.85
N MET A 60 -1.14 2.47 -8.67
CA MET A 60 -0.51 2.83 -7.40
C MET A 60 0.86 2.15 -7.24
N CYS A 61 0.97 0.87 -7.62
CA CYS A 61 2.24 0.13 -7.59
C CYS A 61 3.29 0.65 -8.58
N LEU A 62 2.91 1.37 -9.64
CA LEU A 62 3.86 2.07 -10.51
C LEU A 62 4.65 3.16 -9.79
N ARG A 63 4.03 3.81 -8.77
CA ARG A 63 4.72 4.82 -7.95
C ARG A 63 5.51 4.19 -6.82
N GLU A 64 4.85 3.33 -6.05
CA GLU A 64 5.47 2.69 -4.89
C GLU A 64 4.87 1.27 -4.72
N PRO A 65 5.65 0.19 -4.88
CA PRO A 65 5.11 -1.16 -4.78
C PRO A 65 4.56 -1.50 -3.39
N ARG A 66 5.01 -0.81 -2.32
CA ARG A 66 4.56 -1.03 -0.93
C ARG A 66 3.50 -0.05 -0.46
N TRP A 67 2.85 0.69 -1.36
CA TRP A 67 1.97 1.80 -1.00
C TRP A 67 0.89 1.43 0.04
N LEU A 68 0.30 0.22 -0.07
CA LEU A 68 -0.76 -0.23 0.81
C LEU A 68 -0.22 -0.51 2.22
N ASP A 69 0.89 -1.25 2.33
CA ASP A 69 1.49 -1.55 3.63
C ASP A 69 1.97 -0.28 4.32
N LEU A 70 2.54 0.67 3.55
CA LEU A 70 2.94 1.98 4.05
C LEU A 70 1.74 2.80 4.51
N TRP A 71 0.62 2.75 3.78
CA TRP A 71 -0.62 3.41 4.16
C TRP A 71 -1.20 2.83 5.46
N ILE A 72 -1.25 1.49 5.60
CA ILE A 72 -1.67 0.83 6.83
C ILE A 72 -0.77 1.24 8.00
N GLN A 73 0.56 1.16 7.83
CA GLN A 73 1.51 1.58 8.86
C GLN A 73 1.30 3.03 9.30
N LYS A 74 1.11 3.93 8.32
CA LYS A 74 0.84 5.34 8.59
C LYS A 74 -0.44 5.52 9.41
N VAL A 75 -1.53 4.86 9.04
CA VAL A 75 -2.81 4.99 9.74
C VAL A 75 -2.76 4.32 11.12
N SER A 76 -2.09 3.18 11.27
CA SER A 76 -2.07 2.41 12.52
C SER A 76 -1.05 2.89 13.55
N ARG A 77 0.14 3.34 13.12
CA ARG A 77 1.27 3.65 14.01
C ARG A 77 1.70 5.10 13.99
N CYS A 78 1.42 5.83 12.91
CA CYS A 78 1.83 7.21 12.75
C CYS A 78 0.65 8.15 12.47
N PRO A 79 -0.41 8.14 13.32
CA PRO A 79 -1.51 9.08 13.14
C PRO A 79 -1.01 10.52 13.28
N ARG A 80 -1.76 11.46 12.68
CA ARG A 80 -1.39 12.88 12.69
C ARG A 80 -1.46 13.44 14.11
N VAL A 81 -0.35 13.95 14.62
CA VAL A 81 -0.23 14.50 15.99
C VAL A 81 -0.65 15.98 16.01
N LYS A 82 -1.08 16.51 17.17
CA LYS A 82 -1.51 17.92 17.35
C LYS A 82 -0.51 18.94 16.78
N ASN A 83 0.79 18.63 16.88
CA ASN A 83 1.89 19.46 16.41
C ASN A 83 2.03 19.52 14.86
N TYR A 84 1.31 18.68 14.12
CA TYR A 84 1.43 18.61 12.67
C TYR A 84 1.09 19.94 11.99
N ASN A 85 0.14 20.72 12.52
CA ASN A 85 -0.21 22.01 11.91
C ASN A 85 0.93 23.03 12.00
N HIS A 86 1.85 22.88 12.95
CA HIS A 86 2.97 23.80 13.09
C HIS A 86 4.15 23.41 12.17
N TRP A 87 4.50 22.12 12.12
CA TRP A 87 5.69 21.65 11.38
C TRP A 87 5.40 21.00 10.02
N HIS A 88 4.12 20.72 9.73
CA HIS A 88 3.69 19.87 8.60
C HIS A 88 4.28 18.45 8.62
N CYS A 89 4.82 18.02 9.77
CA CYS A 89 5.33 16.68 10.02
C CYS A 89 4.97 16.24 11.45
N ASN A 90 4.96 14.92 11.67
CA ASN A 90 4.83 14.39 13.02
C ASN A 90 6.20 14.46 13.71
N SER A 91 6.32 15.29 14.74
CA SER A 91 7.46 15.28 15.65
C SER A 91 7.09 14.47 16.89
N TYR A 92 7.94 13.52 17.27
CA TYR A 92 7.74 12.68 18.46
C TYR A 92 8.76 13.09 19.52
N SER A 93 8.29 13.52 20.69
CA SER A 93 9.16 13.75 21.85
C SER A 93 9.46 12.40 22.53
N PRO A 94 10.69 12.17 23.00
CA PRO A 94 10.97 11.02 23.87
C PRO A 94 10.33 11.15 25.26
N SER A 95 9.80 12.34 25.63
CA SER A 95 9.09 12.56 26.89
C SER A 95 7.60 12.21 26.76
N THR A 96 7.14 11.38 27.70
CA THR A 96 5.94 10.53 27.73
C THR A 96 4.55 11.20 27.75
N TYR A 97 4.30 12.31 27.04
CA TYR A 97 2.98 12.99 27.11
C TYR A 97 2.35 13.39 25.76
N ASP A 98 2.82 12.86 24.65
CA ASP A 98 2.26 13.17 23.33
C ASP A 98 1.13 12.19 22.95
N THR A 99 -0.05 12.34 23.56
CA THR A 99 -1.33 11.80 23.07
C THR A 99 -2.39 12.87 22.82
#